data_AF-A0A9C9YTP2-F1
#
_entry.id   AF-A0A9C9YTP2-F1
#
_cell.length_a   1.000
_cell.length_b   1.000
_cell.length_c   1.000
_cell.angle_alpha   90.00
_cell.angle_beta   90.00
_cell.angle_gamma   90.00
#
_symmetry.space_group_name_H-M   'P 1'
#
loop_
_entity.id
_entity.type
_entity.pdbx_description
1 polymer ?
#
loop_
_entity_poly.entity_id
_entity_poly.type
_entity_poly.pdbx_seq_one_letter_code
_entity_poly.pdbx_strand_id
1 'polypeptide(L)'
;MAEKGENFSCIICHVGEGHEWSGCRYAPTVRDTAKTKPGPPRKTATCVSCHGDEPHPASLMGVKLNDHTDRVACPSCHVPSFARGGVATKIHWDWRTAGKLKNGEGYREEGYIQGNGEPRHTYKSIKGNFKYGENVKPIYRWFNGTEIYTTVHDKFDPSKLVEINHLEGGPDDPDSRIWPFKRVVTIQPYGKGNNMLVYIPLVGRLEDAPLAPRCRKGVNSPYLPSCPFQATGGSA
;
A
#
# COMPACT_ATOMS: atom_id res chain seq x y z
N MET A 1 -3.91 19.54 -6.27
CA MET A 1 -5.09 19.65 -5.38
C MET A 1 -6.21 20.35 -6.14
N ALA A 2 -7.32 20.77 -5.54
CA ALA A 2 -8.40 21.43 -6.25
C ALA A 2 -7.91 22.74 -6.93
N GLU A 3 -7.70 22.71 -8.25
CA GLU A 3 -7.15 23.82 -9.05
C GLU A 3 -8.01 25.08 -9.00
N LYS A 4 -9.33 24.89 -8.92
CA LYS A 4 -10.32 25.97 -8.80
C LYS A 4 -10.62 26.40 -7.36
N GLY A 5 -9.87 25.87 -6.37
CA GLY A 5 -10.01 26.22 -4.95
C GLY A 5 -8.68 26.73 -4.39
N GLU A 6 -8.35 26.32 -3.16
CA GLU A 6 -7.09 26.69 -2.48
C GLU A 6 -5.81 26.33 -3.26
N ASN A 7 -5.90 25.45 -4.27
CA ASN A 7 -4.83 25.09 -5.19
C ASN A 7 -3.48 24.77 -4.52
N PHE A 8 -3.51 24.11 -3.36
CA PHE A 8 -2.30 23.77 -2.62
C PHE A 8 -1.37 22.85 -3.42
N SER A 9 -0.08 23.17 -3.39
CA SER A 9 1.01 22.27 -3.76
C SER A 9 1.34 21.34 -2.60
N CYS A 10 2.05 20.24 -2.86
CA CYS A 10 2.37 19.22 -1.85
C CYS A 10 3.13 19.80 -0.64
N ILE A 11 4.03 20.76 -0.89
CA ILE A 11 4.91 21.37 0.11
C ILE A 11 4.19 22.30 1.09
N ILE A 12 2.94 22.69 0.80
CA ILE A 12 2.14 23.51 1.72
C ILE A 12 1.85 22.75 3.02
N CYS A 13 1.64 21.44 2.92
CA CYS A 13 1.43 20.57 4.08
C CYS A 13 2.72 19.83 4.48
N HIS A 14 3.46 19.31 3.49
CA HIS A 14 4.76 18.68 3.70
C HIS A 14 5.84 19.75 3.75
N VAL A 15 5.85 20.56 4.82
CA VAL A 15 6.89 21.57 5.03
C VAL A 15 8.19 20.90 5.49
N GLY A 16 9.33 21.41 5.04
CA GLY A 16 10.62 20.82 5.34
C GLY A 16 11.79 21.73 5.01
N GLU A 17 12.92 21.48 5.65
CA GLU A 17 14.21 22.13 5.39
C GLU A 17 15.30 21.05 5.38
N GLY A 18 16.38 21.25 4.63
CA GLY A 18 17.51 20.30 4.64
C GLY A 18 17.17 18.91 4.10
N HIS A 19 16.13 18.77 3.26
CA HIS A 19 15.55 17.49 2.81
C HIS A 19 14.85 16.67 3.91
N GLU A 20 14.57 17.27 5.06
CA GLU A 20 13.73 16.70 6.10
C GLU A 20 12.30 17.21 5.93
N TRP A 21 11.40 16.34 5.51
CA TRP A 21 10.02 16.70 5.17
C TRP A 21 9.05 16.22 6.26
N SER A 22 8.12 17.09 6.64
CA SER A 22 7.01 16.73 7.54
C SER A 22 6.11 15.67 6.91
N GLY A 23 5.61 14.74 7.73
CA GLY A 23 4.76 13.63 7.27
C GLY A 23 5.58 12.42 6.85
N CYS A 24 5.81 11.50 7.80
CA CYS A 24 6.53 10.26 7.57
C CYS A 24 5.56 9.10 7.41
N ARG A 25 5.78 8.25 6.40
CA ARG A 25 5.04 6.98 6.25
C ARG A 25 5.40 5.98 7.35
N TYR A 26 6.68 5.89 7.73
CA TYR A 26 7.19 4.90 8.68
C TYR A 26 7.00 5.31 10.15
N ALA A 27 6.77 6.60 10.41
CA ALA A 27 6.49 7.16 11.73
C ALA A 27 5.37 8.19 11.62
N PRO A 28 4.14 7.76 11.29
CA PRO A 28 3.03 8.69 11.08
C PRO A 28 2.58 9.30 12.40
N THR A 29 2.16 10.56 12.35
CA THR A 29 1.49 11.22 13.48
C THR A 29 0.02 10.81 13.53
N VAL A 30 -0.30 9.87 14.42
CA VAL A 30 -1.65 9.33 14.61
C VAL A 30 -2.50 10.30 15.41
N ARG A 31 -1.88 10.91 16.43
CA ARG A 31 -2.47 11.99 17.20
C ARG A 31 -1.58 13.19 17.31
N ASP A 32 -2.05 14.26 16.69
CA ASP A 32 -1.50 15.59 16.86
C ASP A 32 -2.30 16.29 17.96
N THR A 33 -1.62 16.67 19.03
CA THR A 33 -2.15 17.45 20.15
C THR A 33 -1.58 18.87 20.17
N ALA A 34 -0.86 19.27 19.12
CA ALA A 34 -0.27 20.59 19.04
C ALA A 34 -1.38 21.64 18.95
N LYS A 35 -1.42 22.54 19.93
CA LYS A 35 -2.29 23.71 19.94
C LYS A 35 -1.71 24.77 19.01
N THR A 36 -1.84 24.60 17.70
CA THR A 36 -1.32 25.56 16.73
C THR A 36 -2.31 26.69 16.50
N LYS A 37 -1.83 27.95 16.60
CA LYS A 37 -2.47 29.13 16.01
C LYS A 37 -2.02 29.28 14.55
N PRO A 38 -2.69 30.04 13.68
CA PRO A 38 -2.16 30.39 12.37
C PRO A 38 -0.81 31.14 12.48
N GLY A 39 0.20 30.77 11.68
CA GLY A 39 1.47 31.53 11.53
C GLY A 39 2.80 30.95 12.07
N PRO A 40 2.88 30.00 13.03
CA PRO A 40 4.16 29.43 13.46
C PRO A 40 4.67 28.35 12.50
N PRO A 41 5.99 28.03 12.52
CA PRO A 41 6.55 26.94 11.74
C PRO A 41 5.83 25.62 12.09
N ARG A 42 5.16 25.07 11.09
CA ARG A 42 4.36 23.84 11.22
C ARG A 42 5.32 22.67 11.30
N LYS A 43 5.22 21.85 12.35
CA LYS A 43 6.06 20.65 12.51
C LYS A 43 5.37 19.36 12.05
N THR A 44 4.16 19.46 11.48
CA THR A 44 3.36 18.28 11.16
C THR A 44 2.50 18.51 9.92
N ALA A 45 2.45 17.51 9.03
CA ALA A 45 1.53 17.43 7.90
C ALA A 45 0.20 16.80 8.37
N THR A 46 -0.49 17.44 9.31
CA THR A 46 -1.71 16.92 9.96
C THR A 46 -2.88 17.88 9.73
N CYS A 47 -4.10 17.42 10.00
CA CYS A 47 -5.28 18.29 9.95
C CYS A 47 -5.26 19.33 11.08
N VAL A 48 -4.85 18.90 12.28
CA VAL A 48 -4.85 19.71 13.50
C VAL A 48 -3.91 20.90 13.41
N SER A 49 -2.79 20.78 12.69
CA SER A 49 -1.81 21.87 12.52
C SER A 49 -2.40 23.14 11.89
N CYS A 50 -3.55 23.04 11.21
CA CYS A 50 -4.25 24.16 10.59
C CYS A 50 -5.68 24.34 11.11
N HIS A 51 -6.34 23.26 11.52
CA HIS A 51 -7.76 23.26 11.87
C HIS A 51 -8.05 23.15 13.38
N GLY A 52 -7.04 22.84 14.21
CA GLY A 52 -7.25 22.49 15.62
C GLY A 52 -7.83 21.08 15.81
N ASP A 53 -8.04 20.69 17.06
CA ASP A 53 -8.59 19.40 17.48
C ASP A 53 -10.14 19.41 17.58
N GLU A 54 -10.73 20.60 17.71
CA GLU A 54 -12.19 20.84 17.74
C GLU A 54 -12.67 21.72 16.56
N PRO A 55 -12.52 21.28 15.30
CA PRO A 55 -12.80 22.13 14.14
C PRO A 55 -14.29 22.34 13.85
N HIS A 56 -15.19 21.59 14.48
CA HIS A 56 -16.62 21.66 14.19
C HIS A 56 -17.29 22.79 15.00
N PRO A 57 -18.31 23.47 14.44
CA PRO A 57 -18.99 24.60 15.11
C PRO A 57 -19.60 24.21 16.46
N ALA A 58 -19.70 25.16 17.40
CA ALA A 58 -20.26 24.98 18.75
C ALA A 58 -21.78 24.75 18.82
N SER A 59 -22.31 23.92 17.92
CA SER A 59 -23.67 23.40 17.92
C SER A 59 -23.72 22.05 18.63
N LEU A 60 -24.91 21.57 19.01
CA LEU A 60 -25.06 20.23 19.61
C LEU A 60 -24.40 19.13 18.75
N MET A 61 -24.61 19.18 17.44
CA MET A 61 -23.99 18.24 16.51
C MET A 61 -22.47 18.42 16.46
N GLY A 62 -21.98 19.66 16.35
CA GLY A 62 -20.55 19.91 16.24
C GLY A 62 -19.77 19.55 17.50
N VAL A 63 -20.34 19.77 18.69
CA VAL A 63 -19.77 19.28 19.96
C VAL A 63 -19.64 17.75 19.90
N LYS A 64 -20.67 17.03 19.44
CA LYS A 64 -20.58 15.58 19.26
C LYS A 64 -19.58 15.14 18.21
N LEU A 65 -19.42 15.88 17.11
CA LEU A 65 -18.38 15.58 16.12
C LEU A 65 -16.98 15.85 16.66
N ASN A 66 -16.81 16.87 17.51
CA ASN A 66 -15.57 17.12 18.23
C ASN A 66 -15.25 15.96 19.22
N ASP A 67 -16.24 15.44 19.96
CA ASP A 67 -16.05 14.23 20.80
C ASP A 67 -15.52 13.03 19.99
N HIS A 68 -15.89 12.89 18.70
CA HIS A 68 -15.40 11.79 17.88
C HIS A 68 -13.91 11.90 17.56
N THR A 69 -13.31 13.10 17.56
CA THR A 69 -11.91 13.27 17.17
C THR A 69 -10.95 12.58 18.15
N ASP A 70 -11.40 12.27 19.37
CA ASP A 70 -10.66 11.45 20.32
C ASP A 70 -10.41 10.01 19.82
N ARG A 71 -11.33 9.47 19.01
CA ARG A 71 -11.29 8.06 18.58
C ARG A 71 -11.28 7.87 17.07
N VAL A 72 -11.67 8.87 16.28
CA VAL A 72 -11.82 8.79 14.83
C VAL A 72 -10.90 9.81 14.18
N ALA A 73 -9.99 9.34 13.33
CA ALA A 73 -9.09 10.23 12.61
C ALA A 73 -9.87 11.06 11.58
N CYS A 74 -9.51 12.34 11.41
CA CYS A 74 -10.11 13.24 10.43
C CYS A 74 -10.30 12.63 9.03
N PRO A 75 -9.30 11.95 8.41
CA PRO A 75 -9.48 11.36 7.08
C PRO A 75 -10.54 10.25 7.04
N SER A 76 -10.89 9.61 8.17
CA SER A 76 -11.96 8.60 8.20
C SER A 76 -13.32 9.19 7.83
N CYS A 77 -13.57 10.45 8.18
CA CYS A 77 -14.79 11.18 7.80
C CYS A 77 -14.59 11.99 6.51
N HIS A 78 -13.43 12.63 6.34
CA HIS A 78 -13.19 13.58 5.26
C HIS A 78 -12.63 12.97 3.96
N VAL A 79 -12.23 11.70 3.98
CA VAL A 79 -11.83 10.93 2.78
C VAL A 79 -12.75 9.71 2.63
N PRO A 80 -14.04 9.91 2.28
CA PRO A 80 -15.02 8.82 2.23
C PRO A 80 -14.75 7.82 1.08
N SER A 81 -13.97 8.23 0.08
CA SER A 81 -13.54 7.38 -1.02
C SER A 81 -12.21 7.84 -1.63
N PHE A 82 -11.49 6.89 -2.22
CA PHE A 82 -10.26 7.13 -3.00
C PHE A 82 -10.38 6.56 -4.41
N ALA A 83 -9.38 6.81 -5.27
CA ALA A 83 -9.43 6.48 -6.70
C ALA A 83 -10.65 7.09 -7.39
N ARG A 84 -10.83 8.41 -7.20
CA ARG A 84 -11.92 9.21 -7.78
C ARG A 84 -11.50 9.81 -9.13
N GLY A 85 -12.45 10.42 -9.83
CA GLY A 85 -12.18 11.17 -11.07
C GLY A 85 -11.95 10.29 -12.29
N GLY A 86 -12.51 9.08 -12.29
CA GLY A 86 -12.41 8.16 -13.42
C GLY A 86 -11.06 7.45 -13.54
N VAL A 87 -10.22 7.47 -12.49
CA VAL A 87 -8.90 6.82 -12.50
C VAL A 87 -8.88 5.68 -11.50
N ALA A 88 -8.90 4.46 -12.01
CA ALA A 88 -9.00 3.26 -11.20
C ALA A 88 -7.67 2.88 -10.52
N THR A 89 -7.80 2.16 -9.40
CA THR A 89 -6.66 1.64 -8.65
C THR A 89 -6.74 0.13 -8.49
N LYS A 90 -5.59 -0.55 -8.46
CA LYS A 90 -5.56 -1.99 -8.20
C LYS A 90 -5.97 -2.28 -6.76
N ILE A 91 -6.88 -3.22 -6.61
CA ILE A 91 -7.37 -3.75 -5.33
C ILE A 91 -7.05 -5.25 -5.16
N HIS A 92 -6.73 -5.93 -6.26
CA HIS A 92 -6.32 -7.33 -6.27
C HIS A 92 -5.21 -7.58 -7.30
N TRP A 93 -4.28 -8.47 -6.96
CA TRP A 93 -3.24 -8.95 -7.87
C TRP A 93 -3.02 -10.46 -7.67
N ASP A 94 -3.31 -11.27 -8.69
CA ASP A 94 -3.04 -12.71 -8.69
C ASP A 94 -1.82 -13.06 -9.56
N TRP A 95 -0.70 -13.41 -8.95
CA TRP A 95 0.50 -13.85 -9.65
C TRP A 95 0.42 -15.30 -10.13
N ARG A 96 -0.47 -16.14 -9.58
CA ARG A 96 -0.55 -17.57 -9.94
C ARG A 96 -0.90 -17.78 -11.40
N THR A 97 -1.54 -16.79 -12.01
CA THR A 97 -1.98 -16.84 -13.41
C THR A 97 -0.93 -16.30 -14.38
N ALA A 98 0.21 -15.80 -13.90
CA ALA A 98 1.30 -15.33 -14.75
C ALA A 98 1.90 -16.47 -15.59
N GLY A 99 2.60 -16.12 -16.66
CA GLY A 99 3.34 -17.07 -17.51
C GLY A 99 2.57 -17.62 -18.71
N LYS A 100 1.29 -17.29 -18.92
CA LYS A 100 0.58 -17.72 -20.14
C LYS A 100 1.13 -16.99 -21.35
N LEU A 101 1.31 -17.71 -22.45
CA LEU A 101 1.78 -17.18 -23.72
C LEU A 101 0.72 -17.36 -24.80
N LYS A 102 0.75 -16.53 -25.83
CA LYS A 102 -0.03 -16.67 -27.05
C LYS A 102 0.94 -16.74 -28.22
N ASN A 103 0.95 -17.85 -28.95
CA ASN A 103 1.88 -18.11 -30.05
C ASN A 103 3.37 -17.97 -29.64
N GLY A 104 3.72 -18.41 -28.42
CA GLY A 104 5.09 -18.31 -27.89
C GLY A 104 5.45 -16.93 -27.33
N GLU A 105 4.58 -15.92 -27.47
CA GLU A 105 4.85 -14.56 -26.99
C GLU A 105 4.00 -14.19 -25.77
N GLY A 106 4.56 -13.32 -24.92
CA GLY A 106 3.83 -12.75 -23.80
C GLY A 106 2.78 -11.75 -24.27
N TYR A 107 1.56 -11.89 -23.79
CA TYR A 107 0.43 -11.03 -24.13
C TYR A 107 -0.15 -10.28 -22.92
N ARG A 108 -1.08 -9.36 -23.19
CA ARG A 108 -1.85 -8.60 -22.21
C ARG A 108 -3.31 -8.56 -22.61
N GLU A 109 -4.20 -8.45 -21.64
CA GLU A 109 -5.64 -8.29 -21.87
C GLU A 109 -6.11 -6.98 -21.22
N GLU A 110 -7.00 -6.28 -21.91
CA GLU A 110 -7.67 -5.06 -21.44
C GLU A 110 -9.14 -5.38 -21.19
N GLY A 111 -9.47 -5.72 -19.94
CA GLY A 111 -10.83 -6.09 -19.55
C GLY A 111 -11.49 -5.08 -18.60
N TYR A 112 -10.92 -3.89 -18.46
CA TYR A 112 -11.45 -2.85 -17.58
C TYR A 112 -11.31 -1.48 -18.23
N ILE A 113 -12.44 -0.82 -18.49
CA ILE A 113 -12.48 0.57 -18.95
C ILE A 113 -12.74 1.44 -17.72
N GLN A 114 -11.86 2.40 -17.49
CA GLN A 114 -12.00 3.30 -16.35
C GLN A 114 -13.10 4.34 -16.59
N GLY A 115 -13.55 5.01 -15.53
CA GLY A 115 -14.55 6.08 -15.65
C GLY A 115 -14.13 7.25 -16.55
N ASN A 116 -12.82 7.44 -16.80
CA ASN A 116 -12.31 8.43 -17.75
C ASN A 116 -12.19 7.91 -19.21
N GLY A 117 -12.65 6.69 -19.50
CA GLY A 117 -12.60 6.06 -20.82
C GLY A 117 -11.31 5.30 -21.14
N GLU A 118 -10.24 5.48 -20.35
CA GLU A 118 -8.95 4.85 -20.62
C GLU A 118 -8.94 3.37 -20.19
N PRO A 119 -8.46 2.44 -21.03
CA PRO A 119 -8.41 1.03 -20.70
C PRO A 119 -7.33 0.73 -19.64
N ARG A 120 -7.55 -0.35 -18.89
CA ARG A 120 -6.57 -0.95 -17.98
C ARG A 120 -6.37 -2.41 -18.31
N HIS A 121 -5.10 -2.82 -18.27
CA HIS A 121 -4.77 -4.23 -18.38
C HIS A 121 -5.29 -5.00 -17.16
N THR A 122 -6.17 -5.96 -17.40
CA THR A 122 -6.66 -6.94 -16.42
C THR A 122 -5.76 -8.16 -16.34
N TYR A 123 -4.96 -8.40 -17.38
CA TYR A 123 -3.95 -9.46 -17.40
C TYR A 123 -2.66 -8.99 -18.06
N LYS A 124 -1.52 -9.43 -17.53
CA LYS A 124 -0.21 -9.36 -18.20
C LYS A 124 0.54 -10.67 -17.99
N SER A 125 1.11 -11.24 -19.05
CA SER A 125 1.85 -12.50 -18.96
C SER A 125 2.96 -12.50 -17.92
N ILE A 126 3.65 -11.37 -17.76
CA ILE A 126 4.73 -11.21 -16.77
C ILE A 126 4.26 -10.96 -15.32
N LYS A 127 2.96 -10.75 -15.08
CA LYS A 127 2.45 -10.31 -13.77
C LYS A 127 1.17 -11.03 -13.32
N GLY A 128 0.47 -11.73 -14.21
CA GLY A 128 -0.81 -12.36 -13.90
C GLY A 128 -1.99 -11.39 -13.97
N ASN A 129 -3.01 -11.64 -13.15
CA ASN A 129 -4.30 -10.94 -13.20
C ASN A 129 -4.39 -9.78 -12.20
N PHE A 130 -5.18 -8.78 -12.56
CA PHE A 130 -5.48 -7.60 -11.75
C PHE A 130 -6.98 -7.39 -11.63
N LYS A 131 -7.44 -6.92 -10.46
CA LYS A 131 -8.76 -6.30 -10.32
C LYS A 131 -8.60 -4.85 -9.89
N TYR A 132 -9.49 -4.01 -10.39
CA TYR A 132 -9.49 -2.58 -10.16
C TYR A 132 -10.75 -2.15 -9.41
N GLY A 133 -10.67 -0.99 -8.76
CA GLY A 133 -11.81 -0.28 -8.21
C GLY A 133 -11.68 1.23 -8.38
N GLU A 134 -12.82 1.89 -8.42
CA GLU A 134 -12.98 3.35 -8.49
C GLU A 134 -13.94 3.81 -7.40
N ASN A 135 -13.76 5.03 -6.91
CA ASN A 135 -14.53 5.60 -5.80
C ASN A 135 -14.60 4.62 -4.61
N VAL A 136 -13.48 3.94 -4.34
CA VAL A 136 -13.41 2.83 -3.38
C VAL A 136 -13.52 3.39 -1.97
N LYS A 137 -14.41 2.82 -1.16
CA LYS A 137 -14.48 3.11 0.28
C LYS A 137 -13.26 2.51 0.99
N PRO A 138 -12.54 3.26 1.84
CA PRO A 138 -11.48 2.71 2.66
C PRO A 138 -11.97 1.58 3.56
N ILE A 139 -11.06 0.71 3.99
CA ILE A 139 -11.29 -0.08 5.19
C ILE A 139 -10.92 0.77 6.40
N TYR A 140 -11.61 0.57 7.52
CA TYR A 140 -11.32 1.28 8.77
C TYR A 140 -10.70 0.32 9.78
N ARG A 141 -9.64 0.74 10.45
CA ARG A 141 -8.93 -0.02 11.47
C ARG A 141 -8.49 0.89 12.60
N TRP A 142 -8.45 0.35 13.82
CA TRP A 142 -7.69 0.98 14.89
C TRP A 142 -6.23 1.01 14.51
N PHE A 143 -5.57 2.12 14.79
CA PHE A 143 -4.17 2.32 14.47
C PHE A 143 -3.53 3.25 15.51
N ASN A 144 -2.44 2.80 16.14
CA ASN A 144 -1.65 3.57 17.10
C ASN A 144 -0.36 4.16 16.52
N GLY A 145 -0.09 3.95 15.23
CA GLY A 145 1.10 4.49 14.56
C GLY A 145 2.15 3.45 14.27
N THR A 146 2.01 2.27 14.85
CA THR A 146 2.95 1.16 14.65
C THR A 146 2.45 0.27 13.51
N GLU A 147 3.28 0.13 12.48
CA GLU A 147 3.07 -0.82 11.38
C GLU A 147 4.16 -1.90 11.46
N ILE A 148 3.76 -3.16 11.62
CA ILE A 148 4.67 -4.30 11.62
C ILE A 148 4.69 -4.89 10.22
N TYR A 149 5.87 -4.92 9.61
CA TYR A 149 6.07 -5.42 8.25
C TYR A 149 6.46 -6.89 8.26
N THR A 150 5.76 -7.72 7.48
CA THR A 150 6.28 -9.05 7.13
C THR A 150 7.42 -8.87 6.13
N THR A 151 8.61 -9.29 6.51
CA THR A 151 9.83 -9.21 5.70
C THR A 151 10.16 -10.53 5.01
N VAL A 152 11.23 -10.55 4.22
CA VAL A 152 11.75 -11.78 3.57
C VAL A 152 12.43 -12.74 4.55
N HIS A 153 12.66 -12.33 5.79
CA HIS A 153 13.26 -13.15 6.84
C HIS A 153 12.21 -13.78 7.76
N ASP A 154 10.96 -13.35 7.65
CA ASP A 154 9.88 -13.82 8.49
C ASP A 154 9.24 -15.08 7.92
N LYS A 155 8.98 -16.04 8.81
CA LYS A 155 8.21 -17.25 8.49
C LYS A 155 6.73 -16.98 8.72
N PHE A 156 5.90 -17.52 7.85
CA PHE A 156 4.44 -17.44 7.98
C PHE A 156 3.76 -18.77 7.65
N ASP A 157 2.48 -18.87 7.98
CA ASP A 157 1.62 -19.99 7.58
C ASP A 157 0.96 -19.68 6.23
N PRO A 158 1.38 -20.32 5.12
CA PRO A 158 0.86 -20.03 3.79
C PRO A 158 -0.58 -20.51 3.57
N SER A 159 -1.17 -21.25 4.52
CA SER A 159 -2.58 -21.64 4.48
C SER A 159 -3.53 -20.53 4.93
N LYS A 160 -2.99 -19.46 5.53
CA LYS A 160 -3.73 -18.31 6.07
C LYS A 160 -3.43 -17.06 5.26
N LEU A 161 -4.26 -16.04 5.46
CA LEU A 161 -3.96 -14.70 4.98
C LEU A 161 -2.74 -14.16 5.73
N VAL A 162 -1.72 -13.72 4.99
CA VAL A 162 -0.52 -13.11 5.55
C VAL A 162 -0.65 -11.60 5.45
N GLU A 163 -0.60 -10.91 6.59
CA GLU A 163 -0.60 -9.45 6.63
C GLU A 163 0.82 -8.93 6.37
N ILE A 164 1.05 -8.43 5.15
CA ILE A 164 2.34 -7.83 4.79
C ILE A 164 2.60 -6.55 5.60
N ASN A 165 1.53 -5.81 5.85
CA ASN A 165 1.50 -4.56 6.57
C ASN A 165 0.49 -4.72 7.71
N HIS A 166 0.95 -5.18 8.87
CA HIS A 166 0.11 -5.36 10.04
C HIS A 166 0.00 -4.02 10.77
N LEU A 167 -1.23 -3.58 11.05
CA LEU A 167 -1.50 -2.31 11.70
C LEU A 167 -1.84 -2.58 13.16
N GLU A 168 -0.99 -2.08 14.06
CA GLU A 168 -1.19 -2.22 15.51
C GLU A 168 -2.19 -1.21 16.05
N GLY A 169 -2.82 -1.57 17.16
CA GLY A 169 -3.77 -0.72 17.86
C GLY A 169 -5.11 -1.41 18.12
N GLY A 170 -5.90 -0.82 19.01
CA GLY A 170 -7.17 -1.40 19.44
C GLY A 170 -8.11 -0.37 20.07
N PRO A 171 -9.37 -0.77 20.34
CA PRO A 171 -10.35 0.11 20.99
C PRO A 171 -9.97 0.47 22.43
N ASP A 172 -9.17 -0.35 23.11
CA ASP A 172 -8.75 -0.12 24.49
C ASP A 172 -7.37 0.56 24.60
N ASP A 173 -6.70 0.76 23.46
CA ASP A 173 -5.43 1.46 23.38
C ASP A 173 -5.69 2.98 23.34
N PRO A 174 -5.23 3.76 24.33
CA PRO A 174 -5.49 5.20 24.41
C PRO A 174 -4.83 6.01 23.29
N ASP A 175 -3.79 5.48 22.65
CA ASP A 175 -3.08 6.12 21.54
C ASP A 175 -3.67 5.76 20.18
N SER A 176 -4.58 4.78 20.15
CA SER A 176 -5.22 4.30 18.93
C SER A 176 -6.39 5.17 18.50
N ARG A 177 -6.48 5.42 17.18
CA ARG A 177 -7.67 5.99 16.54
C ARG A 177 -8.09 5.18 15.32
N ILE A 178 -9.34 5.32 14.88
CA ILE A 178 -9.85 4.67 13.67
C ILE A 178 -9.37 5.46 12.45
N TRP A 179 -8.52 4.83 11.64
CA TRP A 179 -7.94 5.39 10.42
C TRP A 179 -8.44 4.68 9.15
N PRO A 180 -8.53 5.39 8.00
CA PRO A 180 -8.89 4.81 6.72
C PRO A 180 -7.66 4.26 6.00
N PHE A 181 -7.76 3.04 5.48
CA PHE A 181 -6.68 2.40 4.72
C PHE A 181 -7.18 1.89 3.36
N LYS A 182 -6.31 2.00 2.36
CA LYS A 182 -6.45 1.24 1.12
C LYS A 182 -5.93 -0.19 1.37
N ARG A 183 -6.79 -1.18 1.17
CA ARG A 183 -6.38 -2.59 1.13
C ARG A 183 -6.12 -3.06 -0.30
N VAL A 184 -5.02 -3.77 -0.50
CA VAL A 184 -4.75 -4.56 -1.70
C VAL A 184 -4.54 -6.00 -1.27
N VAL A 185 -5.28 -6.92 -1.89
CA VAL A 185 -5.09 -8.36 -1.68
C VAL A 185 -4.22 -8.89 -2.81
N THR A 186 -3.17 -9.64 -2.47
CA THR A 186 -2.27 -10.23 -3.45
C THR A 186 -2.10 -11.71 -3.19
N ILE A 187 -1.95 -12.47 -4.27
CA ILE A 187 -1.49 -13.85 -4.21
C ILE A 187 -0.17 -13.88 -4.95
N GLN A 188 0.91 -14.09 -4.22
CA GLN A 188 2.27 -13.97 -4.73
C GLN A 188 3.10 -15.23 -4.43
N PRO A 189 4.15 -15.51 -5.22
CA PRO A 189 5.08 -16.58 -4.93
C PRO A 189 5.75 -16.41 -3.56
N TYR A 190 6.04 -17.53 -2.92
CA TYR A 190 6.81 -17.62 -1.67
C TYR A 190 7.72 -18.85 -1.70
N GLY A 191 8.69 -18.90 -0.80
CA GLY A 191 9.60 -20.04 -0.66
C GLY A 191 8.91 -21.21 0.04
N LYS A 192 8.54 -22.26 -0.71
CA LYS A 192 7.83 -23.43 -0.15
C LYS A 192 8.62 -24.17 0.95
N GLY A 193 9.96 -24.16 0.88
CA GLY A 193 10.80 -24.89 1.84
C GLY A 193 11.03 -24.17 3.17
N ASN A 194 10.92 -22.84 3.19
CA ASN A 194 11.18 -22.00 4.37
C ASN A 194 9.95 -21.23 4.85
N ASN A 195 8.86 -21.22 4.06
CA ASN A 195 7.64 -20.44 4.27
C ASN A 195 7.92 -18.95 4.49
N MET A 196 8.79 -18.39 3.65
CA MET A 196 9.17 -16.96 3.69
C MET A 196 8.88 -16.28 2.34
N LEU A 197 8.80 -14.95 2.37
CA LEU A 197 8.67 -14.16 1.14
C LEU A 197 9.94 -14.29 0.29
N VAL A 198 9.79 -14.14 -1.03
CA VAL A 198 10.91 -14.22 -1.97
C VAL A 198 11.00 -12.97 -2.83
N TYR A 199 12.22 -12.57 -3.13
CA TYR A 199 12.46 -11.57 -4.17
C TYR A 199 12.29 -12.21 -5.54
N ILE A 200 11.44 -11.59 -6.36
CA ILE A 200 11.21 -12.01 -7.74
C ILE A 200 11.90 -10.97 -8.63
N PRO A 201 12.98 -11.33 -9.34
CA PRO A 201 13.58 -10.43 -10.31
C PRO A 201 12.64 -10.26 -11.50
N LEU A 202 12.06 -9.08 -11.65
CA LEU A 202 11.10 -8.75 -12.72
C LEU A 202 11.73 -7.95 -13.87
N VAL A 203 12.94 -7.41 -13.65
CA VAL A 203 13.67 -6.54 -14.57
C VAL A 203 15.15 -6.95 -14.50
N GLY A 204 15.84 -6.91 -15.64
CA GLY A 204 17.21 -7.42 -15.80
C GLY A 204 17.26 -8.85 -16.35
N ARG A 205 18.43 -9.28 -16.81
CA ARG A 205 18.64 -10.69 -17.17
C ARG A 205 18.70 -11.49 -15.86
N LEU A 206 18.19 -12.73 -15.87
CA LEU A 206 18.29 -13.64 -14.72
C LEU A 206 19.73 -13.86 -14.24
N GLU A 207 20.71 -13.56 -15.09
CA GLU A 207 22.15 -13.58 -14.80
C GLU A 207 22.57 -12.54 -13.75
N ASP A 208 21.84 -11.43 -13.65
CA ASP A 208 22.14 -10.28 -12.77
C ASP A 208 21.29 -10.29 -11.49
N ALA A 209 20.31 -11.20 -11.40
CA ALA A 209 19.44 -11.32 -10.25
C ALA A 209 20.15 -12.03 -9.09
N PRO A 210 19.99 -11.57 -7.83
CA PRO A 210 20.45 -12.31 -6.66
C PRO A 210 19.52 -13.51 -6.40
N LEU A 211 19.48 -14.45 -7.34
CA LEU A 211 18.91 -15.77 -7.10
C LEU A 211 19.89 -16.59 -6.27
N ALA A 212 19.35 -17.45 -5.42
CA ALA A 212 20.14 -18.39 -4.65
C ALA A 212 21.11 -19.17 -5.59
N PRO A 213 22.36 -19.47 -5.16
CA PRO A 213 23.41 -20.01 -6.02
C PRO A 213 23.04 -21.25 -6.88
N ARG A 214 22.04 -22.04 -6.47
CA ARG A 214 21.56 -23.23 -7.20
C ARG A 214 20.62 -22.94 -8.38
N CYS A 215 20.19 -21.69 -8.56
CA CYS A 215 19.50 -21.27 -9.79
C CYS A 215 20.49 -20.84 -10.88
N ARG A 216 21.80 -20.79 -10.59
CA ARG A 216 22.85 -20.64 -11.61
C ARG A 216 23.11 -22.01 -12.22
N LYS A 217 23.30 -22.06 -13.55
CA LYS A 217 23.71 -23.28 -14.26
C LYS A 217 24.94 -23.89 -13.54
N GLY A 218 24.87 -25.17 -13.15
CA GLY A 218 26.04 -25.97 -12.80
C GLY A 218 26.22 -26.44 -11.34
N VAL A 219 25.29 -26.22 -10.40
CA VAL A 219 25.45 -26.70 -9.01
C VAL A 219 24.46 -27.84 -8.69
N ASN A 220 24.87 -29.09 -8.91
CA ASN A 220 24.15 -30.28 -8.47
C ASN A 220 24.60 -30.69 -7.06
N SER A 221 23.69 -30.69 -6.08
CA SER A 221 23.94 -31.29 -4.77
C SER A 221 22.72 -32.09 -4.30
N PRO A 222 22.91 -33.34 -3.84
CA PRO A 222 21.84 -34.29 -3.55
C PRO A 222 21.02 -33.97 -2.29
N TYR A 223 21.35 -32.89 -1.56
CA TYR A 223 20.73 -32.56 -0.28
C TYR A 223 19.72 -31.38 -0.31
N LEU A 224 19.38 -30.79 -1.46
CA LEU A 224 18.28 -29.79 -1.54
C LEU A 224 17.18 -30.19 -2.53
N PRO A 225 15.92 -29.79 -2.26
CA PRO A 225 14.77 -30.06 -3.13
C PRO A 225 14.90 -29.39 -4.51
N SER A 226 14.18 -29.94 -5.51
CA SER A 226 14.21 -29.49 -6.92
C SER A 226 13.74 -28.04 -7.10
N CYS A 227 14.40 -27.30 -7.99
CA CYS A 227 14.03 -25.94 -8.36
C CYS A 227 12.78 -25.95 -9.27
N PRO A 228 11.67 -25.27 -8.92
CA PRO A 228 10.47 -25.21 -9.76
C PRO A 228 10.60 -24.29 -10.98
N PHE A 229 11.71 -23.54 -11.10
CA PHE A 229 12.01 -22.68 -12.24
C PHE A 229 13.39 -23.04 -12.79
N GLN A 230 13.44 -24.02 -13.71
CA GLN A 230 14.60 -24.15 -14.58
C GLN A 230 14.57 -23.01 -15.58
N ALA A 231 15.62 -22.18 -15.58
CA ALA A 231 15.87 -21.28 -16.70
C ALA A 231 16.23 -22.14 -17.92
N THR A 232 15.25 -22.54 -18.71
CA THR A 232 15.47 -23.17 -20.02
C THR A 232 15.87 -22.08 -21.01
N GLY A 233 17.08 -21.55 -20.84
CA GLY A 233 17.80 -20.80 -21.87
C GLY A 233 18.52 -21.80 -22.75
N GLY A 234 17.79 -22.31 -23.75
CA GLY A 234 18.34 -22.96 -24.94
C GLY A 234 18.21 -21.99 -26.10
N SER A 235 19.35 -21.60 -26.65
CA SER A 235 19.47 -20.82 -27.89
C SER A 235 18.90 -21.57 -29.08
N ALA A 236 18.08 -20.89 -29.87
CA ALA A 236 17.97 -21.03 -31.32
C ALA A 236 17.68 -19.64 -31.89
#